data_AF-A0A3D9LLX5-F1
#
_entry.id   AF-A0A3D9LLX5-F1
#
_cell.length_a   1.000
_cell.length_b   1.000
_cell.length_c   1.000
_cell.angle_alpha   90.00
_cell.angle_beta   90.00
_cell.angle_gamma   90.00
#
_symmetry.space_group_name_H-M   'P 1'
#
loop_
_entity.id
_entity.type
_entity.pdbx_description
1 polymer ?
#
loop_
_entity_poly.entity_id
_entity_poly.type
_entity_poly.pdbx_seq_one_letter_code
_entity_poly.pdbx_strand_id
1 'polypeptide(L)'
;MTKLLTFFILISLLSCNNKVQDEAKTDGNIEKSLELNLAESDNLNFAELLKNNPFELNLSSKNLTEFPDLSSYEIHSLNVSDNKIESIPQTKLPKNLRTLIASNNEISNFKLSNSIDALEKIDLSKNELDTFYVYNGSNKIILNNNNLVYVKFFGNNINYLDISNNPNLNNVVDFFPIGIDTILRSNILNKKPLYDFLQGEDGMIIIKD
;
A
#
# COMPACT_ATOMS: atom_id res chain seq x y z
N MET A 1 -30.57 27.37 24.46
CA MET A 1 -29.58 27.68 25.52
C MET A 1 -28.42 26.70 25.38
N THR A 2 -27.40 27.16 24.66
CA THR A 2 -25.94 26.98 24.89
C THR A 2 -25.39 25.89 25.82
N LYS A 3 -24.44 25.13 25.27
CA LYS A 3 -23.03 24.88 25.71
C LYS A 3 -22.36 24.04 24.60
N LEU A 4 -21.58 24.61 23.67
CA LEU A 4 -20.19 25.07 23.74
C LEU A 4 -19.23 24.03 24.38
N LEU A 5 -18.50 23.30 23.53
CA LEU A 5 -17.10 22.99 23.78
C LEU A 5 -16.33 23.10 22.45
N THR A 6 -15.52 24.14 22.40
CA THR A 6 -14.58 24.56 21.37
C THR A 6 -13.38 23.61 21.28
N PHE A 7 -12.95 23.27 20.07
CA PHE A 7 -11.58 22.82 19.81
C PHE A 7 -10.89 23.82 18.88
N PHE A 8 -9.76 24.34 19.35
CA PHE A 8 -8.90 25.32 18.71
C PHE A 8 -8.08 24.68 17.58
N ILE A 9 -8.06 25.27 16.39
CA ILE A 9 -6.83 25.35 15.59
C ILE A 9 -6.68 26.80 15.11
N LEU A 10 -5.57 27.38 15.56
CA LEU A 10 -5.10 28.74 15.34
C LEU A 10 -4.83 28.96 13.83
N ILE A 11 -5.57 29.87 13.20
CA ILE A 11 -5.08 30.55 11.98
C ILE A 11 -4.56 31.91 12.44
N SER A 12 -3.25 32.00 12.61
CA SER A 12 -2.56 33.25 12.85
C SER A 12 -2.48 34.06 11.57
N LEU A 13 -3.18 35.19 11.51
CA LEU A 13 -2.94 36.25 10.54
C LEU A 13 -2.86 37.61 11.25
N LEU A 14 -1.74 38.31 10.96
CA LEU A 14 -1.38 39.73 11.20
C LEU A 14 -0.91 40.07 12.63
N SER A 15 0.20 40.77 12.89
CA SER A 15 0.94 41.78 12.13
C SER A 15 2.32 42.04 12.77
N CYS A 16 3.37 42.32 11.98
CA CYS A 16 4.30 43.43 12.25
C CYS A 16 5.21 43.68 11.04
N ASN A 17 4.93 44.79 10.35
CA ASN A 17 5.80 45.64 9.53
C ASN A 17 7.25 45.16 9.29
N ASN A 18 7.58 44.89 8.03
CA ASN A 18 8.70 45.56 7.39
C ASN A 18 8.42 45.75 5.89
N LYS A 19 8.66 46.97 5.44
CA LYS A 19 8.60 47.41 4.05
C LYS A 19 9.57 46.58 3.20
N VAL A 20 9.06 45.74 2.31
CA VAL A 20 9.66 45.50 1.00
C VAL A 20 8.51 45.25 0.02
N GLN A 21 8.33 46.19 -0.90
CA GLN A 21 7.63 45.94 -2.15
C GLN A 21 8.50 44.96 -2.94
N ASP A 22 8.05 43.72 -3.11
CA ASP A 22 8.51 42.90 -4.23
C ASP A 22 7.38 41.99 -4.68
N GLU A 23 7.08 42.10 -5.98
CA GLU A 23 6.04 41.37 -6.68
C GLU A 23 6.43 39.88 -6.77
N ALA A 24 5.83 39.03 -5.95
CA ALA A 24 5.72 37.61 -6.26
C ALA A 24 4.24 37.34 -6.58
N LYS A 25 3.90 37.39 -7.88
CA LYS A 25 2.69 36.75 -8.39
C LYS A 25 2.81 35.26 -8.08
N THR A 26 2.24 34.80 -6.98
CA THR A 26 1.96 33.39 -6.77
C THR A 26 0.96 33.00 -7.86
N ASP A 27 1.44 32.17 -8.78
CA ASP A 27 0.68 31.64 -9.89
C ASP A 27 -0.53 30.89 -9.32
N GLY A 28 -1.74 31.44 -9.51
CA GLY A 28 -2.99 30.83 -9.05
C GLY A 28 -3.21 29.43 -9.64
N ASN A 29 -2.42 29.02 -10.64
CA ASN A 29 -2.39 27.64 -11.10
C ASN A 29 -1.69 26.69 -10.11
N ILE A 30 -0.71 27.14 -9.32
CA ILE A 30 -0.02 26.29 -8.34
C ILE A 30 -0.96 25.99 -7.17
N GLU A 31 -1.61 27.01 -6.60
CA GLU A 31 -2.62 26.80 -5.54
C GLU A 31 -3.81 25.99 -6.05
N LYS A 32 -4.31 26.27 -7.26
CA LYS A 32 -5.39 25.48 -7.88
C LYS A 32 -4.95 24.05 -8.21
N SER A 33 -3.69 23.81 -8.55
CA SER A 33 -3.15 22.46 -8.77
C SER A 33 -2.94 21.68 -7.47
N LEU A 34 -2.62 22.38 -6.37
CA LEU A 34 -2.54 21.81 -5.02
C LEU A 34 -3.95 21.50 -4.47
N GLU A 35 -4.93 22.39 -4.70
CA GLU A 35 -6.32 22.17 -4.33
C GLU A 35 -7.03 21.11 -5.18
N LEU A 36 -6.69 20.97 -6.47
CA LEU A 36 -7.24 19.88 -7.31
C LEU A 36 -6.73 18.49 -6.89
N ASN A 37 -5.51 18.39 -6.37
CA ASN A 37 -4.90 17.11 -6.00
C ASN A 37 -5.33 16.57 -4.64
N LEU A 38 -5.90 17.42 -3.76
CA LEU A 38 -6.47 17.01 -2.48
C LEU A 38 -7.96 16.62 -2.60
N ALA A 39 -8.61 16.85 -3.75
CA ALA A 39 -10.07 16.88 -3.86
C ALA A 39 -10.73 15.63 -4.47
N GLU A 40 -9.99 14.66 -5.03
CA GLU A 40 -10.63 13.50 -5.70
C GLU A 40 -11.08 12.40 -4.72
N SER A 41 -10.38 12.18 -3.60
CA SER A 41 -10.82 11.22 -2.57
C SER A 41 -12.04 11.70 -1.77
N ASP A 42 -12.08 13.00 -1.45
CA ASP A 42 -13.12 13.60 -0.59
C ASP A 42 -14.48 13.76 -1.29
N ASN A 43 -14.52 13.62 -2.62
CA ASN A 43 -15.76 13.63 -3.40
C ASN A 43 -16.33 12.22 -3.69
N LEU A 44 -15.71 11.15 -3.18
CA LEU A 44 -16.21 9.80 -3.35
C LEU A 44 -17.43 9.56 -2.45
N ASN A 45 -18.61 9.42 -3.07
CA ASN A 45 -19.81 8.99 -2.38
C ASN A 45 -19.80 7.46 -2.18
N PHE A 46 -19.11 6.99 -1.13
CA PHE A 46 -19.02 5.57 -0.81
C PHE A 46 -20.38 4.90 -0.62
N ALA A 47 -21.38 5.62 -0.10
CA ALA A 47 -22.72 5.07 0.09
C ALA A 47 -23.36 4.65 -1.24
N GLU A 48 -23.19 5.45 -2.30
CA GLU A 48 -23.68 5.11 -3.63
C GLU A 48 -22.85 3.98 -4.26
N LEU A 49 -21.52 4.03 -4.11
CA LEU A 49 -20.62 3.00 -4.65
C LEU A 49 -20.86 1.61 -4.05
N LEU A 50 -21.23 1.56 -2.77
CA LEU A 50 -21.46 0.33 -2.01
C LEU A 50 -22.93 -0.12 -1.99
N LYS A 51 -23.85 0.66 -2.58
CA LYS A 51 -25.30 0.43 -2.50
C LYS A 51 -25.73 -0.94 -2.99
N ASN A 52 -25.10 -1.43 -4.06
CA ASN A 52 -25.46 -2.70 -4.70
C ASN A 52 -24.55 -3.86 -4.28
N ASN A 53 -23.32 -3.55 -3.84
CA ASN A 53 -22.37 -4.54 -3.37
C ASN A 53 -21.55 -3.98 -2.20
N PRO A 54 -22.05 -4.08 -0.96
CA PRO A 54 -21.41 -3.46 0.20
C PRO A 54 -20.07 -4.11 0.60
N PHE A 55 -19.75 -5.26 0.00
CA PHE A 55 -18.57 -6.04 0.31
C PHE A 55 -17.44 -5.87 -0.71
N GLU A 56 -17.70 -5.21 -1.84
CA GLU A 56 -16.71 -4.99 -2.88
C GLU A 56 -16.67 -3.52 -3.26
N LEU A 57 -15.49 -2.92 -3.20
CA LEU A 57 -15.28 -1.52 -3.58
C LEU A 57 -14.19 -1.42 -4.64
N ASN A 58 -14.54 -0.81 -5.77
CA ASN A 58 -13.60 -0.52 -6.83
C ASN A 58 -13.38 0.99 -6.94
N LEU A 59 -12.20 1.44 -6.52
CA LEU A 59 -11.67 2.79 -6.64
C LEU A 59 -10.46 2.85 -7.59
N SER A 60 -10.34 1.90 -8.52
CA SER A 60 -9.26 1.95 -9.52
C SER A 60 -9.38 3.13 -10.46
N SER A 61 -8.24 3.68 -10.90
CA SER A 61 -8.18 4.78 -11.88
C SER A 61 -8.99 6.02 -11.45
N LYS A 62 -8.82 6.46 -10.20
CA LYS A 62 -9.51 7.62 -9.61
C LYS A 62 -8.55 8.76 -9.25
N ASN A 63 -7.32 8.72 -9.79
CA ASN A 63 -6.19 9.59 -9.46
C ASN A 63 -6.02 9.90 -7.97
N LEU A 64 -6.35 8.93 -7.10
CA LEU A 64 -6.22 9.11 -5.66
C LEU A 64 -4.76 9.30 -5.29
N THR A 65 -4.46 10.38 -4.59
CA THR A 65 -3.15 10.66 -4.01
C THR A 65 -3.08 10.17 -2.57
N GLU A 66 -4.22 10.15 -1.88
CA GLU A 66 -4.36 9.61 -0.52
C GLU A 66 -5.26 8.38 -0.47
N PHE A 67 -4.91 7.44 0.42
CA PHE A 67 -5.80 6.31 0.73
C PHE A 67 -7.01 6.79 1.57
N PRO A 68 -8.25 6.53 1.12
CA PRO A 68 -9.45 6.94 1.85
C PRO A 68 -9.60 6.17 3.16
N ASP A 69 -10.23 6.78 4.18
CA ASP A 69 -10.57 6.05 5.40
C ASP A 69 -11.77 5.13 5.15
N LEU A 70 -11.49 3.83 5.07
CA LEU A 70 -12.48 2.78 4.84
C LEU A 70 -12.68 1.90 6.09
N SER A 71 -12.16 2.31 7.25
CA SER A 71 -12.13 1.52 8.47
C SER A 71 -13.52 1.21 9.06
N SER A 72 -14.52 2.01 8.72
CA SER A 72 -15.92 1.84 9.14
C SER A 72 -16.77 1.00 8.19
N TYR A 73 -16.22 0.53 7.07
CA TYR A 73 -16.97 -0.24 6.07
C TYR A 73 -16.66 -1.73 6.17
N GLU A 74 -17.67 -2.55 5.85
CA GLU A 74 -17.61 -4.02 5.89
C GLU A 74 -17.02 -4.63 4.59
N ILE A 75 -16.14 -3.89 3.91
CA ILE A 75 -15.59 -4.28 2.60
C ILE A 75 -14.67 -5.50 2.76
N HIS A 76 -14.89 -6.51 1.92
CA HIS A 76 -14.10 -7.74 1.85
C HIS A 76 -13.12 -7.73 0.66
N SER A 77 -13.46 -7.04 -0.44
CA SER A 77 -12.61 -6.91 -1.62
C SER A 77 -12.46 -5.43 -1.99
N LEU A 78 -11.23 -4.93 -1.96
CA LEU A 78 -10.91 -3.55 -2.27
C LEU A 78 -9.93 -3.49 -3.43
N ASN A 79 -10.29 -2.73 -4.47
CA ASN A 79 -9.40 -2.39 -5.55
C ASN A 79 -9.13 -0.87 -5.57
N VAL A 80 -7.88 -0.48 -5.33
CA VAL A 80 -7.36 0.89 -5.41
C VAL A 80 -6.22 1.02 -6.42
N SER A 81 -6.13 0.09 -7.39
CA SER A 81 -5.09 0.09 -8.43
C SER A 81 -5.14 1.30 -9.35
N ASP A 82 -4.04 1.58 -10.05
CA ASP A 82 -3.95 2.66 -11.04
C ASP A 82 -4.29 4.04 -10.43
N ASN A 83 -3.70 4.33 -9.27
CA ASN A 83 -3.80 5.62 -8.59
C ASN A 83 -2.37 6.16 -8.32
N LYS A 84 -2.24 7.16 -7.45
CA LYS A 84 -0.97 7.78 -7.05
C LYS A 84 -0.80 7.71 -5.52
N ILE A 85 -1.27 6.63 -4.92
CA ILE A 85 -1.26 6.45 -3.46
C ILE A 85 0.16 6.14 -3.02
N GLU A 86 0.72 6.95 -2.13
CA GLU A 86 2.07 6.74 -1.60
C GLU A 86 2.10 5.82 -0.36
N SER A 87 0.98 5.72 0.36
CA SER A 87 0.89 4.90 1.56
C SER A 87 -0.53 4.41 1.84
N ILE A 88 -0.63 3.21 2.42
CA ILE A 88 -1.89 2.64 2.89
C ILE A 88 -1.78 2.44 4.40
N PRO A 89 -2.31 3.37 5.22
CA PRO A 89 -2.34 3.20 6.65
C PRO A 89 -3.26 2.04 7.03
N GLN A 90 -2.73 1.05 7.77
CA GLN A 90 -3.54 -0.09 8.22
C GLN A 90 -4.80 0.33 8.98
N THR A 91 -4.75 1.45 9.73
CA THR A 91 -5.90 1.99 10.47
C THR A 91 -7.05 2.45 9.59
N LYS A 92 -6.80 2.72 8.30
CA LYS A 92 -7.81 3.10 7.31
C LYS A 92 -8.37 1.90 6.54
N LEU A 93 -7.82 0.70 6.73
CA LEU A 93 -8.29 -0.51 6.04
C LEU A 93 -9.60 -1.03 6.66
N PRO A 94 -10.51 -1.60 5.84
CA PRO A 94 -11.65 -2.37 6.33
C PRO A 94 -11.18 -3.53 7.21
N LYS A 95 -11.84 -3.75 8.36
CA LYS A 95 -11.43 -4.80 9.32
C LYS A 95 -11.61 -6.23 8.80
N ASN A 96 -12.56 -6.44 7.90
CA ASN A 96 -12.91 -7.75 7.33
C ASN A 96 -12.33 -7.96 5.93
N LEU A 97 -11.30 -7.19 5.56
CA LEU A 97 -10.70 -7.25 4.23
C LEU A 97 -10.05 -8.61 3.96
N ARG A 98 -10.43 -9.22 2.83
CA ARG A 98 -9.89 -10.50 2.34
C ARG A 98 -9.04 -10.33 1.09
N THR A 99 -9.35 -9.35 0.25
CA THR A 99 -8.59 -9.05 -0.97
C THR A 99 -8.26 -7.58 -1.04
N LEU A 100 -6.97 -7.26 -1.17
CA LEU A 100 -6.47 -5.93 -1.48
C LEU A 100 -5.74 -5.95 -2.82
N ILE A 101 -6.23 -5.17 -3.79
CA ILE A 101 -5.56 -4.90 -5.06
C ILE A 101 -5.16 -3.43 -5.08
N ALA A 102 -3.87 -3.16 -4.95
CA ALA A 102 -3.30 -1.82 -4.90
C ALA A 102 -2.11 -1.68 -5.88
N SER A 103 -2.16 -2.42 -6.98
CA SER A 103 -1.13 -2.40 -8.02
C SER A 103 -1.07 -1.06 -8.75
N ASN A 104 0.09 -0.70 -9.30
CA ASN A 104 0.29 0.52 -10.09
C ASN A 104 -0.08 1.78 -9.28
N ASN A 105 0.67 2.00 -8.20
CA ASN A 105 0.63 3.17 -7.33
C ASN A 105 2.09 3.59 -7.01
N GLU A 106 2.27 4.53 -6.09
CA GLU A 106 3.57 5.05 -5.66
C GLU A 106 3.91 4.55 -4.23
N ILE A 107 3.42 3.37 -3.86
CA ILE A 107 3.51 2.86 -2.48
C ILE A 107 4.96 2.45 -2.19
N SER A 108 5.62 3.17 -1.28
CA SER A 108 6.99 2.86 -0.84
C SER A 108 7.05 2.08 0.48
N ASN A 109 5.96 2.08 1.27
CA ASN A 109 5.90 1.38 2.54
C ASN A 109 4.50 0.80 2.78
N PHE A 110 4.43 -0.50 3.03
CA PHE A 110 3.22 -1.21 3.41
C PHE A 110 3.53 -2.16 4.57
N LYS A 111 2.76 -2.04 5.66
CA LYS A 111 2.91 -2.88 6.85
C LYS A 111 1.55 -3.39 7.27
N LEU A 112 1.43 -4.72 7.39
CA LEU A 112 0.28 -5.38 7.96
C LEU A 112 0.70 -6.00 9.30
N SER A 113 0.15 -5.51 10.40
CA SER A 113 0.21 -6.17 11.70
C SER A 113 -0.96 -7.16 11.84
N ASN A 114 -0.91 -8.01 12.88
CA ASN A 114 -1.82 -9.12 13.18
C ASN A 114 -3.31 -8.74 13.40
N SER A 115 -3.81 -7.62 12.87
CA SER A 115 -5.19 -7.17 13.05
C SER A 115 -6.08 -7.41 11.83
N ILE A 116 -5.53 -7.89 10.71
CA ILE A 116 -6.30 -8.26 9.50
C ILE A 116 -6.08 -9.75 9.24
N ASP A 117 -6.52 -10.58 10.20
CA ASP A 117 -6.26 -12.02 10.26
C ASP A 117 -6.87 -12.82 9.10
N ALA A 118 -7.69 -12.19 8.25
CA ALA A 118 -8.42 -12.83 7.16
C ALA A 118 -7.94 -12.44 5.74
N LEU A 119 -6.83 -11.71 5.60
CA LEU A 119 -6.37 -11.26 4.29
C LEU A 119 -5.85 -12.45 3.46
N GLU A 120 -6.57 -12.83 2.41
CA GLU A 120 -6.29 -14.00 1.57
C GLU A 120 -5.46 -13.65 0.33
N LYS A 121 -5.62 -12.43 -0.20
CA LYS A 121 -4.91 -11.95 -1.38
C LYS A 121 -4.42 -10.51 -1.22
N ILE A 122 -3.15 -10.30 -1.55
CA ILE A 122 -2.53 -8.98 -1.66
C ILE A 122 -1.87 -8.86 -3.03
N ASP A 123 -2.19 -7.79 -3.75
CA ASP A 123 -1.49 -7.37 -4.96
C ASP A 123 -0.97 -5.94 -4.78
N LEU A 124 0.34 -5.81 -4.62
CA LEU A 124 1.08 -4.55 -4.55
C LEU A 124 2.09 -4.45 -5.70
N SER A 125 1.83 -5.12 -6.83
CA SER A 125 2.69 -5.05 -8.01
C SER A 125 2.82 -3.62 -8.56
N LYS A 126 3.94 -3.30 -9.22
CA LYS A 126 4.16 -1.96 -9.81
C LYS A 126 4.00 -0.84 -8.78
N ASN A 127 4.81 -0.90 -7.73
CA ASN A 127 4.91 0.12 -6.69
C ASN A 127 6.40 0.40 -6.44
N GLU A 128 6.72 1.11 -5.36
CA GLU A 128 8.07 1.52 -5.02
C GLU A 128 8.60 0.85 -3.74
N LEU A 129 8.03 -0.31 -3.36
CA LEU A 129 8.38 -1.00 -2.12
C LEU A 129 9.86 -1.41 -2.12
N ASP A 130 10.60 -1.03 -1.08
CA ASP A 130 11.96 -1.52 -0.83
C ASP A 130 11.99 -2.73 0.12
N THR A 131 10.94 -2.88 0.91
CA THR A 131 10.79 -3.90 1.93
C THR A 131 9.33 -4.30 2.05
N PHE A 132 9.07 -5.56 2.41
CA PHE A 132 7.71 -6.02 2.64
C PHE A 132 7.65 -7.05 3.76
N TYR A 133 6.72 -6.83 4.69
CA TYR A 133 6.54 -7.61 5.91
C TYR A 133 5.07 -7.96 6.09
N VAL A 134 4.76 -9.24 6.30
CA VAL A 134 3.41 -9.67 6.70
C VAL A 134 3.48 -10.73 7.79
N TYR A 135 2.58 -10.58 8.77
CA TYR A 135 2.34 -11.54 9.82
C TYR A 135 1.01 -12.25 9.57
N ASN A 136 1.03 -13.59 9.60
CA ASN A 136 -0.04 -14.50 9.22
C ASN A 136 -0.40 -14.38 7.73
N GLY A 137 0.10 -15.34 6.95
CA GLY A 137 0.21 -15.24 5.50
C GLY A 137 -1.13 -15.15 4.78
N SER A 138 -1.18 -14.23 3.81
CA SER A 138 -2.13 -14.30 2.71
C SER A 138 -1.80 -15.48 1.79
N ASN A 139 -2.83 -16.20 1.34
CA ASN A 139 -2.68 -17.32 0.41
C ASN A 139 -1.96 -16.91 -0.89
N LYS A 140 -2.17 -15.67 -1.35
CA LYS A 140 -1.61 -15.15 -2.60
C LYS A 140 -1.03 -13.75 -2.41
N ILE A 141 0.27 -13.62 -2.65
CA ILE A 141 1.02 -12.37 -2.54
C ILE A 141 1.67 -12.05 -3.89
N ILE A 142 1.37 -10.88 -4.44
CA ILE A 142 1.94 -10.38 -5.70
C ILE A 142 2.66 -9.07 -5.41
N LEU A 143 3.97 -9.06 -5.65
CA LEU A 143 4.91 -7.96 -5.36
C LEU A 143 5.81 -7.66 -6.56
N ASN A 144 5.49 -8.16 -7.75
CA ASN A 144 6.36 -8.01 -8.90
C ASN A 144 6.45 -6.56 -9.39
N ASN A 145 7.60 -6.17 -9.95
CA ASN A 145 7.90 -4.81 -10.37
C ASN A 145 7.85 -3.83 -9.19
N ASN A 146 8.70 -4.07 -8.20
CA ASN A 146 8.97 -3.16 -7.09
C ASN A 146 10.49 -2.94 -6.99
N ASN A 147 10.93 -2.29 -5.91
CA ASN A 147 12.34 -2.04 -5.61
C ASN A 147 12.84 -2.92 -4.45
N LEU A 148 12.22 -4.10 -4.22
CA LEU A 148 12.43 -4.88 -3.01
C LEU A 148 13.90 -5.26 -2.87
N VAL A 149 14.42 -5.08 -1.66
CA VAL A 149 15.74 -5.53 -1.21
C VAL A 149 15.58 -6.68 -0.20
N TYR A 150 14.45 -6.70 0.51
CA TYR A 150 14.19 -7.66 1.59
C TYR A 150 12.70 -7.96 1.74
N VAL A 151 12.37 -9.23 2.00
CA VAL A 151 11.01 -9.68 2.27
C VAL A 151 10.98 -10.64 3.46
N LYS A 152 9.93 -10.51 4.28
CA LYS A 152 9.77 -11.31 5.50
C LYS A 152 8.33 -11.75 5.71
N PHE A 153 8.13 -13.06 5.86
CA PHE A 153 6.81 -13.66 6.06
C PHE A 153 6.79 -14.51 7.32
N PHE A 154 5.81 -14.25 8.19
CA PHE A 154 5.55 -15.05 9.38
C PHE A 154 4.19 -15.75 9.29
N GLY A 155 4.10 -17.02 9.71
CA GLY A 155 2.85 -17.79 9.73
C GLY A 155 2.43 -18.24 8.32
N ASN A 156 3.01 -19.34 7.84
CA ASN A 156 3.13 -19.63 6.41
C ASN A 156 2.00 -20.48 5.82
N ASN A 157 0.90 -19.83 5.40
CA ASN A 157 -0.06 -20.43 4.45
C ASN A 157 0.00 -19.74 3.08
N ILE A 158 1.19 -19.31 2.64
CA ILE A 158 1.36 -18.70 1.31
C ILE A 158 1.45 -19.82 0.28
N ASN A 159 0.49 -19.87 -0.64
CA ASN A 159 0.50 -20.82 -1.76
C ASN A 159 1.12 -20.20 -3.02
N TYR A 160 0.95 -18.89 -3.21
CA TYR A 160 1.41 -18.19 -4.41
C TYR A 160 2.17 -16.93 -4.04
N LEU A 161 3.39 -16.81 -4.53
CA LEU A 161 4.24 -15.65 -4.37
C LEU A 161 4.78 -15.20 -5.74
N ASP A 162 4.61 -13.93 -6.09
CA ASP A 162 5.32 -13.33 -7.21
C ASP A 162 6.17 -12.15 -6.73
N ILE A 163 7.49 -12.34 -6.76
CA ILE A 163 8.51 -11.34 -6.42
C ILE A 163 9.35 -10.98 -7.65
N SER A 164 8.88 -11.30 -8.86
CA SER A 164 9.62 -11.05 -10.09
C SER A 164 9.90 -9.56 -10.30
N ASN A 165 10.94 -9.22 -11.06
CA ASN A 165 11.33 -7.83 -11.35
C ASN A 165 11.55 -6.99 -10.08
N ASN A 166 12.32 -7.56 -9.15
CA ASN A 166 12.88 -6.86 -8.00
C ASN A 166 14.40 -7.02 -8.05
N PRO A 167 15.12 -6.26 -8.90
CA PRO A 167 16.50 -6.55 -9.27
C PRO A 167 17.50 -6.45 -8.11
N ASN A 168 17.12 -5.78 -7.02
CA ASN A 168 17.93 -5.64 -5.82
C ASN A 168 17.61 -6.69 -4.74
N LEU A 169 16.59 -7.53 -4.95
CA LEU A 169 16.14 -8.51 -3.97
C LEU A 169 17.11 -9.68 -3.92
N ASN A 170 17.78 -9.85 -2.78
CA ASN A 170 18.69 -10.95 -2.56
C ASN A 170 17.93 -12.30 -2.53
N ASN A 171 18.61 -13.37 -2.91
CA ASN A 171 18.07 -14.72 -2.82
C ASN A 171 18.09 -15.28 -1.38
N VAL A 172 18.73 -14.58 -0.43
CA VAL A 172 18.54 -14.79 1.01
C VAL A 172 17.24 -14.12 1.44
N VAL A 173 16.29 -14.89 1.96
CA VAL A 173 14.95 -14.39 2.35
C VAL A 173 14.59 -14.79 3.78
N ASP A 174 13.63 -14.07 4.38
CA ASP A 174 13.15 -14.31 5.76
C ASP A 174 11.75 -14.95 5.71
N PHE A 175 11.67 -16.09 5.04
CA PHE A 175 10.51 -16.98 4.96
C PHE A 175 10.96 -18.36 4.50
N PHE A 176 10.09 -19.37 4.64
CA PHE A 176 10.37 -20.75 4.22
C PHE A 176 9.90 -20.98 2.76
N PRO A 177 10.77 -20.97 1.74
CA PRO A 177 10.33 -21.04 0.35
C PRO A 177 9.79 -22.44 -0.01
N ILE A 178 10.25 -23.49 0.69
CA ILE A 178 9.85 -24.88 0.45
C ILE A 178 8.36 -25.14 0.72
N GLY A 179 7.72 -24.30 1.55
CA GLY A 179 6.30 -24.42 1.88
C GLY A 179 5.36 -23.72 0.89
N ILE A 180 5.90 -23.04 -0.12
CA ILE A 180 5.11 -22.26 -1.08
C ILE A 180 5.00 -23.03 -2.39
N ASP A 181 3.77 -23.32 -2.82
CA ASP A 181 3.48 -24.09 -4.03
C ASP A 181 4.03 -23.43 -5.30
N THR A 182 3.78 -22.13 -5.46
CA THR A 182 4.23 -21.37 -6.63
C THR A 182 5.02 -20.12 -6.21
N ILE A 183 6.26 -20.00 -6.69
CA ILE A 183 7.08 -18.79 -6.55
C ILE A 183 7.57 -18.33 -7.92
N LEU A 184 7.14 -17.14 -8.34
CA LEU A 184 7.71 -16.42 -9.48
C LEU A 184 8.77 -15.44 -8.99
N ARG A 185 9.98 -15.54 -9.53
CA ARG A 185 11.15 -14.78 -9.07
C ARG A 185 12.10 -14.38 -10.20
N SER A 186 11.58 -14.24 -11.41
CA SER A 186 12.40 -13.82 -12.54
C SER A 186 12.97 -12.41 -12.27
N ASN A 187 14.20 -12.14 -12.72
CA ASN A 187 14.82 -10.80 -12.57
C ASN A 187 14.96 -10.30 -11.11
N ILE A 188 15.29 -11.20 -10.18
CA ILE A 188 15.82 -10.86 -8.84
C ILE A 188 17.36 -10.88 -8.83
N LEU A 189 17.97 -10.36 -7.77
CA LEU A 189 19.43 -10.31 -7.64
C LEU A 189 20.04 -11.72 -7.70
N ASN A 190 21.19 -11.83 -8.36
CA ASN A 190 22.01 -13.05 -8.48
C ASN A 190 21.39 -14.22 -9.24
N LYS A 191 20.09 -14.20 -9.58
CA LYS A 191 19.36 -15.31 -10.26
C LYS A 191 19.56 -16.68 -9.59
N LYS A 192 19.84 -16.67 -8.28
CA LYS A 192 20.12 -17.88 -7.51
C LYS A 192 18.83 -18.42 -6.87
N PRO A 193 18.80 -19.73 -6.54
CA PRO A 193 17.88 -20.31 -5.56
C PRO A 193 17.58 -19.41 -4.36
N LEU A 194 16.31 -19.21 -4.05
CA LEU A 194 15.91 -18.66 -2.76
C LEU A 194 16.31 -19.62 -1.65
N TYR A 195 16.86 -19.10 -0.56
CA TYR A 195 17.14 -19.85 0.65
C TYR A 195 16.79 -19.03 1.89
N ASP A 196 16.23 -19.72 2.88
CA ASP A 196 15.92 -19.16 4.19
C ASP A 196 17.23 -18.94 4.97
N PHE A 197 17.44 -17.72 5.47
CA PHE A 197 18.62 -17.38 6.29
C PHE A 197 18.75 -18.23 7.56
N LEU A 198 17.66 -18.83 8.05
CA LEU A 198 17.65 -19.72 9.22
C LEU A 198 18.11 -21.16 8.90
N GLN A 199 18.12 -21.59 7.65
CA GLN A 199 18.42 -22.98 7.27
C GLN A 199 19.80 -23.20 6.63
N GLY A 200 20.57 -22.16 6.34
CA GLY A 200 21.88 -22.29 5.70
C GLY A 200 21.82 -22.90 4.28
N GLU A 201 22.96 -23.34 3.74
CA GLU A 201 23.06 -23.88 2.37
C GLU A 201 22.28 -25.19 2.15
N ASP A 202 21.94 -25.91 3.23
CA ASP A 202 21.19 -27.18 3.17
C ASP A 202 19.70 -27.00 2.81
N GLY A 203 19.19 -25.76 2.84
CA GLY A 203 17.81 -25.39 2.44
C GLY A 203 17.68 -24.83 1.02
N MET A 204 18.70 -24.93 0.16
CA MET A 204 18.70 -24.33 -1.19
C MET A 204 17.63 -24.93 -2.14
N ILE A 205 16.82 -24.08 -2.80
CA ILE A 205 15.85 -24.51 -3.82
C ILE A 205 16.17 -24.02 -5.23
N ILE A 206 16.54 -24.95 -6.10
CA ILE A 206 16.56 -24.76 -7.57
C ILE A 206 15.11 -24.74 -8.08
N ILE A 207 14.43 -23.60 -7.98
CA ILE A 207 13.15 -23.37 -8.67
C ILE A 207 13.48 -23.22 -10.15
N LYS A 208 12.91 -24.12 -10.97
CA LYS A 208 13.04 -24.08 -12.43
C LYS A 208 12.33 -22.83 -12.96
N ASP A 209 13.05 -22.10 -13.82
CA ASP A 209 12.56 -20.94 -14.57
C ASP A 209 11.39 -21.31 -15.50
#